data_AF-A0A0C2DQS0-F1
#
_entry.id   AF-A0A0C2DQS0-F1
#
_cell.length_a   1.000
_cell.length_b   1.000
_cell.length_c   1.000
_cell.angle_alpha   90.00
_cell.angle_beta   90.00
_cell.angle_gamma   90.00
#
_symmetry.space_group_name_H-M   'P 1'
#
loop_
_entity.id
_entity.type
_entity.pdbx_description
1 polymer ?
#
loop_
_entity_poly.entity_id
_entity_poly.type
_entity_poly.pdbx_seq_one_letter_code
_entity_poly.pdbx_strand_id
1 'polypeptide(L)'
;MGGHLVSIHSEEENDFVADIIGHDKKFHTWIGLQRTEDHDVWRWTDGSAVNFTAWYTNQPDGSPAYKHNCGHAITQAQRPPEN
;
A
#
# COMPACT_ATOMS: atom_id res chain seq x y z
N MET A 1 21.05 13.26 0.33
CA MET A 1 20.25 12.16 -0.25
C MET A 1 18.93 12.15 0.49
N GLY A 2 17.84 12.55 -0.16
CA GLY A 2 16.49 12.52 0.40
C GLY A 2 15.59 11.87 -0.64
N GLY A 3 14.84 10.85 -0.23
CA GLY A 3 13.91 10.12 -1.08
C GLY A 3 12.78 9.59 -0.21
N HIS A 4 11.63 9.34 -0.84
CA HIS A 4 10.44 8.80 -0.19
C HIS A 4 10.17 7.40 -0.73
N LEU A 5 9.48 6.58 0.07
CA LEU A 5 8.92 5.34 -0.43
C LEU A 5 7.83 5.65 -1.45
N VAL A 6 7.64 4.74 -2.40
CA VAL A 6 6.76 4.94 -3.57
C VAL A 6 5.32 5.28 -3.16
N SER A 7 4.73 6.26 -3.84
CA SER A 7 3.28 6.52 -3.88
C SER A 7 2.66 5.87 -5.11
N ILE A 8 1.39 5.49 -5.01
CA ILE A 8 0.65 4.84 -6.10
C ILE A 8 -0.64 5.62 -6.35
N HIS A 9 -0.84 6.05 -7.58
CA HIS A 9 -1.91 6.96 -8.00
C HIS A 9 -2.79 6.39 -9.11
N SER A 10 -2.49 5.20 -9.63
CA SER A 10 -3.34 4.50 -10.60
C SER A 10 -3.19 2.98 -10.50
N GLU A 11 -4.09 2.28 -11.19
CA GLU A 11 -4.03 0.81 -11.32
C GLU A 11 -2.78 0.38 -12.10
N GLU A 12 -2.43 1.09 -13.17
CA GLU A 12 -1.23 0.81 -13.95
C GLU A 12 0.06 0.99 -13.13
N GLU A 13 0.12 2.00 -12.27
CA GLU A 13 1.24 2.17 -11.33
C GLU A 13 1.28 1.04 -10.29
N ASN A 14 0.12 0.62 -9.78
CA ASN A 14 0.01 -0.50 -8.85
C ASN A 14 0.53 -1.80 -9.47
N ASP A 15 0.20 -2.04 -10.75
CA ASP A 15 0.65 -3.18 -11.57
C ASP A 15 2.15 -3.17 -11.78
N PHE A 16 2.67 -2.01 -12.19
CA PHE A 16 4.10 -1.81 -12.37
C PHE A 16 4.88 -2.07 -11.07
N VAL A 17 4.40 -1.56 -9.93
CA VAL A 17 5.03 -1.80 -8.62
C VAL A 17 4.98 -3.28 -8.24
N ALA A 18 3.84 -3.95 -8.45
CA ALA A 18 3.70 -5.37 -8.14
C ALA A 18 4.60 -6.26 -9.02
N ASP A 19 4.82 -5.89 -10.28
CA ASP A 19 5.75 -6.57 -11.19
C ASP A 19 7.20 -6.41 -10.74
N ILE A 20 7.59 -5.22 -10.24
CA ILE A 20 8.93 -4.98 -9.67
C ILE A 20 9.17 -5.80 -8.40
N ILE A 21 8.16 -5.91 -7.52
CA ILE A 21 8.25 -6.73 -6.30
C ILE A 21 8.45 -8.21 -6.67
N GLY A 22 7.95 -8.63 -7.83
CA GLY A 22 8.11 -9.96 -8.39
C GLY A 22 6.97 -10.92 -8.02
N HIS A 23 7.17 -12.20 -8.32
CA HIS A 23 6.10 -13.21 -8.29
C HIS A 23 6.13 -14.13 -7.05
N ASP A 24 7.08 -13.96 -6.14
CA ASP A 24 7.17 -14.82 -4.96
C ASP A 24 6.22 -14.34 -3.87
N LYS A 25 5.25 -15.21 -3.53
CA LYS A 25 4.17 -14.99 -2.57
C LYS A 25 4.62 -14.76 -1.12
N LYS A 26 5.91 -14.60 -0.86
CA LYS A 26 6.46 -14.33 0.48
C LYS A 26 6.80 -12.87 0.71
N PHE A 27 6.80 -12.03 -0.33
CA PHE A 27 7.27 -10.66 -0.22
C PHE A 27 6.13 -9.67 0.05
N HIS A 28 6.17 -9.09 1.25
CA HIS A 28 5.49 -7.84 1.57
C HIS A 28 6.50 -6.71 1.43
N THR A 29 6.19 -5.69 0.65
CA THR A 29 7.09 -4.57 0.39
C THR A 29 6.47 -3.28 0.91
N TRP A 30 7.15 -2.64 1.86
CA TRP A 30 6.69 -1.35 2.38
C TRP A 30 6.64 -0.30 1.27
N ILE A 31 5.53 0.43 1.23
CA ILE A 31 5.33 1.57 0.34
C ILE A 31 5.17 2.84 1.18
N GLY A 32 5.06 4.00 0.54
CA GLY A 32 4.97 5.29 1.23
C GLY A 32 3.65 5.54 1.93
N LEU A 33 2.72 4.58 1.95
CA LEU A 33 1.39 4.76 2.50
C LEU A 33 1.46 4.61 4.02
N GLN A 34 0.96 5.58 4.76
CA GLN A 34 0.93 5.53 6.22
C GLN A 34 -0.35 6.14 6.78
N ARG A 35 -0.76 5.70 7.97
CA ARG A 35 -1.93 6.18 8.69
C ARG A 35 -1.51 7.13 9.80
N THR A 36 -2.14 8.29 9.89
CA THR A 36 -1.87 9.28 10.96
C THR A 36 -2.38 8.78 12.31
N GLU A 37 -1.64 9.04 13.39
CA GLU A 37 -2.02 8.63 14.75
C GLU A 37 -3.31 9.31 15.25
N ASP A 38 -3.58 10.55 14.81
CA ASP A 38 -4.63 11.38 15.39
C ASP A 38 -6.00 11.29 14.68
N HIS A 39 -6.04 10.83 13.42
CA HIS A 39 -7.24 10.94 12.58
C HIS A 39 -7.62 9.70 11.77
N ASP A 40 -6.89 8.58 11.91
CA ASP A 40 -7.12 7.36 11.12
C ASP A 40 -7.06 7.59 9.59
N VAL A 41 -6.50 8.72 9.14
CA VAL A 41 -6.40 9.10 7.73
C VAL A 41 -5.11 8.55 7.13
N TRP A 42 -5.22 7.97 5.93
CA TRP A 42 -4.09 7.53 5.13
C TRP A 42 -3.47 8.70 4.37
N ARG A 43 -2.13 8.74 4.32
CA ARG A 43 -1.33 9.73 3.60
C ARG A 43 -0.08 9.11 2.99
N TRP A 44 0.40 9.67 1.90
CA TRP A 44 1.71 9.32 1.35
C TRP A 44 2.84 10.09 2.06
N THR A 45 3.97 9.43 2.29
CA THR A 45 5.14 10.03 2.96
C THR A 45 5.81 11.14 2.15
N ASP A 46 5.56 11.20 0.83
CA ASP A 46 6.06 12.24 -0.08
C ASP A 46 5.16 13.49 -0.15
N GLY A 47 4.01 13.46 0.55
CA GLY A 47 3.04 14.56 0.56
C GLY A 47 2.05 14.57 -0.61
N SER A 48 2.12 13.59 -1.51
CA SER A 48 1.13 13.43 -2.57
C SER A 48 -0.25 13.08 -2.01
N ALA A 49 -1.31 13.43 -2.76
CA ALA A 49 -2.67 13.14 -2.34
C ALA A 49 -2.99 11.65 -2.44
N VAL A 50 -3.75 11.11 -1.49
CA VAL A 50 -4.32 9.76 -1.60
C VAL A 50 -5.57 9.84 -2.47
N ASN A 51 -5.40 9.60 -3.76
CA ASN A 51 -6.45 9.60 -4.78
C ASN A 51 -6.74 8.19 -5.33
N PHE A 52 -5.95 7.20 -4.92
CA PHE A 52 -6.07 5.81 -5.34
C PHE A 52 -5.76 4.89 -4.15
N THR A 53 -6.54 3.82 -4.02
CA THR A 53 -6.31 2.76 -3.04
C THR A 53 -6.77 1.42 -3.61
N ALA A 54 -5.89 0.42 -3.60
CA ALA A 54 -6.20 -0.96 -3.99
C ALA A 54 -6.04 -1.88 -2.77
N TRP A 55 -6.98 -1.79 -1.83
CA TRP A 55 -6.92 -2.58 -0.60
C TRP A 55 -7.13 -4.06 -0.86
N TYR A 56 -6.37 -4.90 -0.16
CA TYR A 56 -6.63 -6.33 -0.13
C TYR A 56 -7.97 -6.61 0.56
N THR A 57 -8.56 -7.77 0.30
CA THR A 57 -9.82 -8.18 0.95
C THR A 57 -9.74 -8.04 2.47
N ASN A 58 -10.71 -7.34 3.07
CA ASN A 58 -10.78 -7.00 4.50
C ASN A 58 -9.72 -6.01 5.00
N GLN A 59 -9.04 -5.28 4.11
CA GLN A 59 -8.14 -4.20 4.47
C GLN A 59 -8.72 -2.83 4.05
N PRO A 60 -8.34 -1.73 4.72
CA PRO A 60 -7.55 -1.71 5.95
C PRO A 60 -8.37 -2.25 7.13
N ASP A 61 -7.80 -3.12 7.97
CA ASP A 61 -8.48 -3.53 9.20
C ASP A 61 -8.37 -2.41 10.23
N GLY A 62 -9.49 -1.76 10.54
CA GLY A 62 -9.57 -0.69 11.55
C GLY A 62 -9.38 -1.20 12.99
N SER A 63 -8.76 -2.37 13.18
CA SER A 63 -8.67 -3.03 14.48
C SER A 63 -7.77 -2.22 15.42
N PRO A 64 -8.30 -1.68 16.54
CA PRO A 64 -7.49 -0.95 17.51
C PRO A 64 -6.47 -1.86 18.24
N ALA A 65 -6.64 -3.18 18.16
CA ALA A 65 -5.72 -4.15 18.74
C ALA A 65 -4.39 -4.24 17.98
N TYR A 66 -4.34 -3.80 16.73
CA TYR A 66 -3.13 -3.81 15.92
C TYR A 66 -2.93 -2.43 15.27
N LYS A 67 -1.88 -1.71 15.68
CA LYS A 67 -1.50 -0.44 15.06
C LYS A 67 -0.86 -0.69 13.68
N HIS A 68 -1.65 -1.08 12.68
CA HIS A 68 -1.24 -1.16 11.28
C HIS A 68 -1.23 0.23 10.66
N ASN A 69 -0.21 1.03 10.98
CA ASN A 69 -0.10 2.40 10.50
C ASN A 69 0.80 2.55 9.26
N CYS A 70 1.35 1.45 8.75
CA CYS A 70 2.18 1.42 7.55
C CYS A 70 1.50 0.53 6.50
N GLY A 71 1.46 0.99 5.25
CA GLY A 71 0.97 0.23 4.11
C GLY A 71 2.09 -0.51 3.40
N HIS A 72 1.79 -1.72 2.94
CA HIS A 72 2.69 -2.51 2.10
C HIS A 72 1.97 -2.96 0.84
N ALA A 73 2.70 -3.05 -0.26
CA ALA A 73 2.25 -3.72 -1.48
C ALA A 73 2.51 -5.23 -1.38
N ILE A 74 1.68 -5.99 -2.08
CA ILE A 74 1.79 -7.44 -2.24
C ILE A 74 2.14 -7.77 -3.69
N THR A 75 2.68 -8.96 -3.89
CA THR A 75 3.02 -9.46 -5.23
C THR A 75 1.77 -9.66 -6.09
N GLN A 76 1.93 -9.66 -7.42
CA GLN A 76 0.87 -10.07 -8.36
C GLN A 76 0.26 -11.42 -7.99
N ALA A 77 1.11 -12.37 -7.56
CA ALA A 77 0.72 -13.73 -7.22
C ALA A 77 -0.16 -13.85 -5.95
N GLN A 78 -0.25 -12.77 -5.16
CA GLN A 78 -1.09 -12.68 -3.96
C GLN A 78 -2.33 -11.81 -4.17
N ARG A 79 -2.47 -11.11 -5.31
CA ARG A 79 -3.63 -10.25 -5.53
C ARG A 79 -4.93 -11.05 -5.58
N PRO A 80 -6.04 -10.49 -5.06
CA PRO A 80 -7.34 -11.10 -5.24
C PRO A 80 -7.71 -11.08 -6.73
N PRO A 81 -8.42 -12.10 -7.24
CA PRO A 81 -8.97 -12.04 -8.59
C PRO A 81 -9.89 -10.83 -8.72
N GLU A 82 -9.76 -10.10 -9.83
CA GLU A 82 -10.66 -9.01 -10.19
C GLU A 82 -12.10 -9.52 -10.30
N ASN A 83 -13.07 -8.76 -9.78
CA ASN A 83 -14.50 -9.07 -9.86
C ASN A 83 -15.06 -8.69 -11.24
#